data_AF-A0A8N1S8C7-F1
#
_entry.id   AF-A0A8N1S8C7-F1
#
_cell.length_a   1.000
_cell.length_b   1.000
_cell.length_c   1.000
_cell.angle_alpha   90.00
_cell.angle_beta   90.00
_cell.angle_gamma   90.00
#
_symmetry.space_group_name_H-M   'P 1'
#
loop_
_entity.id
_entity.type
_entity.pdbx_description
1 polymer ?
#
loop_
_entity_poly.entity_id
_entity_poly.type
_entity_poly.pdbx_seq_one_letter_code
_entity_poly.pdbx_strand_id
1 'polypeptide(L)' 'MVDLFVVQIQQESLRLDDPEIMNSVQSEINSVSEINSLFSFAYYMKAPSILRMMHHALGNEIFQKGIITYLKRQ' A
#
# COMPACT_ATOMS: atom_id res chain seq x y z
N MET A 1 6.63 0.13 -18.02
CA MET A 1 6.57 -0.81 -16.88
C MET A 1 5.47 -0.40 -15.90
N VAL A 2 4.25 -0.18 -16.41
CA VAL A 2 3.01 -0.03 -15.61
C VAL A 2 1.95 -1.02 -16.10
N ASP A 3 2.20 -1.64 -17.26
CA ASP A 3 1.24 -2.42 -18.03
C ASP A 3 0.75 -3.67 -17.28
N LEU A 4 1.57 -4.20 -16.37
CA LEU A 4 1.23 -5.36 -15.56
C LEU A 4 0.80 -5.02 -14.13
N PHE A 5 0.78 -3.75 -13.72
CA PHE A 5 0.45 -3.38 -12.34
C PHE A 5 -0.95 -3.88 -11.93
N VAL A 6 -1.93 -3.73 -12.81
CA VAL A 6 -3.31 -4.13 -12.51
C VAL A 6 -3.40 -5.64 -12.25
N VAL A 7 -2.75 -6.45 -13.09
CA VAL A 7 -2.82 -7.91 -13.00
C VAL A 7 -1.93 -8.44 -11.89
N GLN A 8 -0.67 -8.00 -11.85
CA GLN A 8 0.31 -8.58 -10.93
C GLN A 8 0.16 -8.03 -9.51
N ILE A 9 -0.25 -6.78 -9.33
CA ILE A 9 -0.27 -6.13 -8.01
C ILE A 9 -1.70 -5.93 -7.53
N GLN A 10 -2.55 -5.26 -8.32
CA GLN A 10 -3.87 -4.86 -7.85
C GLN A 10 -4.82 -6.05 -7.69
N GLN A 11 -4.88 -6.97 -8.65
CA GLN A 11 -5.73 -8.17 -8.54
C GLN A 11 -5.24 -9.10 -7.43
N GLU A 12 -3.94 -9.34 -7.32
CA GLU A 12 -3.36 -10.13 -6.23
C GLU A 12 -3.59 -9.50 -4.86
N SER A 13 -3.50 -8.17 -4.75
CA SER A 13 -3.88 -7.46 -3.54
C SER A 13 -5.33 -7.74 -3.15
N LEU A 14 -6.27 -7.72 -4.10
CA LEU A 14 -7.68 -7.99 -3.81
C LEU A 14 -7.91 -9.46 -3.44
N ARG A 15 -7.16 -10.38 -4.05
CA ARG A 15 -7.21 -11.82 -3.73
C ARG A 15 -6.68 -12.13 -2.33
N LEU A 16 -5.65 -11.40 -1.88
CA LEU A 16 -5.00 -11.60 -0.58
C LEU A 16 -5.63 -10.75 0.54
N ASP A 17 -6.61 -9.90 0.24
CA ASP A 17 -7.31 -9.07 1.22
C ASP A 17 -8.36 -9.88 2.00
N ASP A 18 -7.87 -10.87 2.73
CA ASP A 18 -8.64 -11.80 3.55
C ASP A 18 -8.21 -11.67 5.02
N PRO A 19 -9.14 -11.62 6.00
CA PRO A 19 -8.80 -11.51 7.43
C PRO A 19 -7.90 -12.63 7.96
N GLU A 20 -7.90 -13.81 7.34
CA GLU A 20 -7.00 -14.92 7.70
C GLU A 20 -5.57 -14.71 7.17
N ILE A 21 -5.40 -13.86 6.14
CA ILE A 21 -4.12 -13.61 5.47
C ILE A 21 -3.48 -12.29 5.93
N MET A 22 -4.29 -11.23 6.06
CA MET A 22 -3.79 -9.92 6.47
C MET A 22 -4.81 -9.14 7.32
N ASN A 23 -4.28 -8.32 8.22
CA ASN A 23 -5.06 -7.31 8.91
C ASN A 23 -5.09 -6.00 8.10
N SER A 24 -5.79 -5.00 8.63
CA SER A 24 -5.72 -3.62 8.13
C SER A 24 -4.27 -3.17 7.90
N VAL A 25 -4.03 -2.41 6.82
CA VAL A 25 -2.72 -1.80 6.51
C VAL A 25 -2.28 -0.86 7.64
N GLN A 26 -3.25 -0.28 8.35
CA GLN A 26 -3.03 0.48 9.57
C GLN A 26 -3.52 -0.36 10.75
N SER A 27 -2.59 -0.89 11.54
CA SER A 27 -2.87 -1.64 12.77
C SER A 27 -1.88 -1.23 13.86
N GLU A 28 -2.33 -1.28 15.12
CA GLU A 28 -1.42 -1.15 16.26
C GLU A 28 -0.55 -2.40 16.38
N ILE A 29 0.70 -2.21 16.81
CA ILE A 29 1.70 -3.28 16.95
C ILE A 29 2.14 -3.30 18.40
N ASN A 30 1.95 -4.43 19.06
CA ASN A 30 2.23 -4.59 20.49
C ASN A 30 3.38 -5.57 20.77
N SER A 31 3.86 -6.29 19.76
CA SER A 31 4.94 -7.27 19.91
C SER A 31 5.88 -7.35 18.72
N VAL A 32 7.12 -7.81 18.96
CA VAL A 32 8.10 -8.07 17.88
C VAL A 32 7.62 -9.18 16.94
N SER A 33 6.82 -10.13 17.45
CA SER A 33 6.23 -11.16 16.61
C SER A 33 5.23 -10.56 15.61
N GLU A 34 4.43 -9.57 16.03
CA GLU A 34 3.49 -8.87 15.14
C GLU A 34 4.22 -8.08 14.04
N ILE A 35 5.40 -7.52 14.35
CA ILE A 35 6.25 -6.84 13.36
C ILE A 35 6.58 -7.80 12.21
N ASN A 36 6.95 -9.04 12.49
CA ASN A 36 7.29 -10.01 11.46
C ASN A 36 6.11 -10.32 10.52
N SER A 37 4.88 -10.36 11.05
CA SER A 37 3.67 -10.56 10.24
C SER A 37 3.34 -9.39 9.31
N LEU A 38 3.84 -8.17 9.58
CA LEU A 38 3.66 -7.03 8.68
C LEU A 38 4.54 -7.10 7.43
N PHE A 39 5.64 -7.85 7.48
CA PHE A 39 6.51 -8.09 6.34
C PHE A 39 5.96 -9.17 5.39
N SER A 40 4.66 -9.45 5.44
CA SER A 40 4.01 -10.40 4.52
C SER A 40 3.87 -9.79 3.12
N PHE A 41 3.85 -10.69 2.14
CA PHE A 41 3.67 -10.32 0.73
C PHE A 41 2.38 -9.52 0.49
N ALA A 42 1.29 -9.81 1.21
CA ALA A 42 0.00 -9.16 1.02
C ALA A 42 0.06 -7.63 1.25
N TYR A 43 0.78 -7.17 2.28
CA TYR A 43 0.94 -5.74 2.56
C TYR A 43 1.69 -5.02 1.43
N TYR A 44 2.71 -5.65 0.86
CA TYR A 44 3.46 -5.12 -0.27
C TYR A 44 2.66 -5.03 -1.57
N MET A 45 1.54 -5.77 -1.69
CA MET A 45 0.63 -5.66 -2.83
C MET A 45 -0.47 -4.61 -2.58
N LYS A 46 -1.01 -4.56 -1.36
CA LYS A 46 -2.12 -3.66 -1.01
C LYS A 46 -1.70 -2.21 -0.89
N ALA A 47 -0.58 -1.92 -0.23
CA ALA A 47 -0.16 -0.53 -0.02
C ALA A 47 0.12 0.24 -1.34
N PRO A 48 0.84 -0.32 -2.33
CA PRO A 48 1.00 0.35 -3.62
C PRO A 48 -0.31 0.52 -4.38
N SER A 49 -1.24 -0.44 -4.27
CA SER A 49 -2.57 -0.34 -4.90
C SER A 49 -3.38 0.83 -4.33
N ILE A 50 -3.33 1.06 -3.02
CA ILE A 50 -3.94 2.23 -2.35
C ILE A 50 -3.25 3.52 -2.81
N LEU A 51 -1.92 3.57 -2.85
CA LEU A 51 -1.19 4.76 -3.32
C LEU A 51 -1.51 5.09 -4.78
N ARG A 52 -1.62 4.08 -5.64
CA ARG A 52 -2.04 4.26 -7.04
C ARG A 52 -3.47 4.79 -7.13
N MET A 53 -4.39 4.30 -6.29
CA MET A 53 -5.75 4.83 -6.21
C MET A 53 -5.75 6.32 -5.81
N MET A 54 -4.97 6.70 -4.80
CA MET A 54 -4.82 8.09 -4.38
C MET A 54 -4.19 8.97 -5.47
N HIS A 55 -3.18 8.47 -6.18
CA HIS A 55 -2.57 9.17 -7.32
C HIS A 55 -3.59 9.47 -8.41
N HIS A 56 -4.45 8.51 -8.76
CA HIS A 56 -5.54 8.73 -9.72
C HIS A 56 -6.61 9.68 -9.21
N ALA A 57 -7.01 9.58 -7.94
CA ALA A 57 -8.05 10.41 -7.34
C ALA A 57 -7.63 11.88 -7.20
N LEU A 58 -6.37 12.13 -6.85
CA LEU A 58 -5.82 13.48 -6.65
C LEU A 58 -5.27 14.09 -7.94
N GLY A 59 -4.90 13.25 -8.91
CA GLY A 59 -4.19 13.67 -10.11
C GLY A 59 -2.68 13.86 -9.87
N ASN A 60 -1.93 13.77 -10.96
CA ASN A 60 -0.46 13.66 -10.92
C ASN A 60 0.22 14.83 -10.21
N GLU A 61 -0.19 16.07 -10.51
CA GLU A 61 0.46 17.27 -9.95
C GLU A 61 0.25 17.40 -8.45
N ILE A 62 -0.99 17.25 -7.97
CA ILE A 62 -1.33 17.35 -6.55
C ILE A 62 -0.66 16.24 -5.76
N PHE A 63 -0.70 15.00 -6.27
CA PHE A 63 -0.06 13.87 -5.61
C PHE A 63 1.46 14.07 -5.46
N GLN A 64 2.15 14.46 -6.55
CA GLN A 64 3.60 14.71 -6.51
C GLN A 64 3.97 15.87 -5.57
N LYS A 65 3.21 16.98 -5.62
CA LYS A 65 3.42 18.11 -4.71
C LYS A 65 3.22 17.70 -3.24
N GLY A 66 2.23 16.84 -2.97
CA GLY A 66 1.98 16.26 -1.65
C GLY A 66 3.19 15.47 -1.12
N ILE A 67 3.74 14.56 -1.94
CA ILE A 67 4.95 13.78 -1.60
C ILE A 67 6.14 14.70 -1.29
N ILE A 68 6.42 15.66 -2.17
CA ILE A 68 7.54 16.61 -1.99
C ILE A 68 7.36 17.41 -0.70
N THR A 69 6.14 17.85 -0.42
CA THR A 69 5.83 18.63 0.80
C THR A 69 6.03 17.78 2.05
N TYR A 70 5.60 16.52 2.04
CA TYR A 70 5.80 15.59 3.14
C TYR A 70 7.30 15.35 3.41
N LEU A 71 8.08 15.06 2.37
CA LEU A 71 9.52 14.78 2.51
C LEU A 71 10.33 15.99 2.97
N LYS A 72 9.92 17.22 2.63
CA LYS A 72 10.57 18.46 3.08
C LYS A 72 10.23 18.85 4.52
N ARG A 73 9.21 18.23 5.13
CA ARG A 73 8.79 18.48 6.52
C ARG A 73 9.50 17.56 7.52
N GLN A 74 10.20 16.54 7.04
CA GLN A 74 11.17 15.76 7.82
C GLN A 74 12.52 16.48 7.82
#